data_AF-Q7A514-F1
#
_entry.id   AF-Q7A514-F1
#
_cell.length_a   1.000
_cell.length_b   1.000
_cell.length_c   1.000
_cell.angle_alpha   90.00
_cell.angle_beta   90.00
_cell.angle_gamma   90.00
#
_symmetry.space_group_name_H-M   'P 1'
#
loop_
_entity.id
_entity.type
_entity.pdbx_description
1 polymer ?
#
loop_
_entity_poly.entity_id
_entity_poly.type
_entity_poly.pdbx_seq_one_letter_code
_entity_poly.pdbx_strand_id
1 'polypeptide(L)'
;MHKLAHTSFGIVGMFVNTCMVAKYVIINWEMFSMKKVNNDTVFGILQLETLLGDINSIFSEIESEYKMSREEILILLTLWQKGSMTLKEMDRFVEVKPYKRTRTYNNLVELEWIYKERPVDDERTVIIHFNEKLQQEKVELLNFISDAIASRATAMQNSLNAIIAV
;
A
#
# COMPACT_ATOMS: atom_id res chain seq x y z
N MET A 1 -89.34 9.70 -0.20
CA MET A 1 -88.22 10.24 0.62
C MET A 1 -87.18 9.15 0.81
N HIS A 2 -86.07 9.16 0.05
CA HIS A 2 -84.79 8.66 0.54
C HIS A 2 -83.69 9.24 -0.36
N LYS A 3 -82.94 10.19 0.19
CA LYS A 3 -81.87 10.94 -0.48
C LYS A 3 -80.65 10.03 -0.67
N LEU A 4 -80.03 10.20 -1.84
CA LEU A 4 -78.71 9.71 -2.24
C LEU A 4 -77.67 9.90 -1.13
N ALA A 5 -77.18 8.81 -0.56
CA ALA A 5 -76.08 8.79 0.41
C ALA A 5 -74.94 7.88 -0.07
N HIS A 6 -74.47 8.07 -1.31
CA HIS A 6 -73.32 7.33 -1.82
C HIS A 6 -72.57 8.20 -2.83
N THR A 7 -71.44 8.81 -2.43
CA THR A 7 -70.28 9.09 -3.33
C THR A 7 -69.07 9.77 -2.67
N SER A 8 -69.02 10.00 -1.34
CA SER A 8 -67.80 10.62 -0.73
C SER A 8 -66.61 9.69 -0.48
N PHE A 9 -66.68 8.39 -0.78
CA PHE A 9 -65.58 7.46 -0.47
C PHE A 9 -64.49 7.33 -1.56
N GLY A 10 -64.68 7.88 -2.76
CA GLY A 10 -63.80 7.62 -3.90
C GLY A 10 -62.51 8.45 -3.97
N ILE A 11 -62.53 9.70 -3.50
CA ILE A 11 -61.42 10.64 -3.75
C ILE A 11 -60.27 10.41 -2.76
N VAL A 12 -60.56 10.01 -1.52
CA VAL A 12 -59.52 9.75 -0.50
C VAL A 12 -58.69 8.51 -0.88
N GLY A 13 -59.31 7.44 -1.38
CA GLY A 13 -58.60 6.19 -1.72
C GLY A 13 -57.60 6.34 -2.86
N MET A 14 -57.92 7.16 -3.88
CA MET A 14 -57.04 7.32 -5.05
C MET A 14 -55.77 8.12 -4.69
N PHE A 15 -55.87 9.11 -3.81
CA PHE A 15 -54.71 9.89 -3.35
C PHE A 15 -53.77 9.06 -2.45
N VAL A 16 -54.34 8.18 -1.61
CA VAL A 16 -53.54 7.28 -0.76
C VAL A 16 -52.74 6.29 -1.60
N ASN A 17 -53.31 5.77 -2.69
CA ASN A 17 -52.61 4.81 -3.55
C ASN A 17 -51.44 5.46 -4.31
N THR A 18 -51.60 6.66 -4.88
CA THR A 18 -50.49 7.36 -5.56
C THR A 18 -49.35 7.68 -4.60
N CYS A 19 -49.68 8.06 -3.35
CA CYS A 19 -48.68 8.32 -2.32
C CYS A 19 -47.93 7.05 -1.88
N MET A 20 -48.60 5.89 -1.84
CA MET A 20 -47.93 4.61 -1.59
C MET A 20 -46.98 4.19 -2.72
N VAL A 21 -47.41 4.34 -3.98
CA VAL A 21 -46.55 4.02 -5.14
C VAL A 21 -45.32 4.92 -5.16
N ALA A 22 -45.49 6.23 -4.93
CA ALA A 22 -44.38 7.17 -4.84
C ALA A 22 -43.41 6.78 -3.72
N LYS A 23 -43.90 6.49 -2.51
CA LYS A 23 -43.05 6.02 -1.40
C LYS A 23 -42.29 4.74 -1.75
N TYR A 24 -42.94 3.77 -2.40
CA TYR A 24 -42.30 2.52 -2.80
C TYR A 24 -41.19 2.73 -3.85
N VAL A 25 -41.40 3.63 -4.82
CA VAL A 25 -40.38 3.99 -5.82
C VAL A 25 -39.18 4.68 -5.16
N ILE A 26 -39.41 5.60 -4.23
CA ILE A 26 -38.33 6.30 -3.50
C ILE A 26 -37.51 5.31 -2.65
N ILE A 27 -38.15 4.43 -1.88
CA ILE A 27 -37.46 3.43 -1.04
C ILE A 27 -36.61 2.48 -1.90
N ASN A 28 -37.12 2.04 -3.05
CA ASN A 28 -36.35 1.18 -3.96
C ASN A 28 -35.13 1.91 -4.53
N TRP A 29 -35.27 3.19 -4.89
CA TRP A 29 -34.16 3.99 -5.40
C TRP A 29 -33.10 4.26 -4.32
N GLU A 30 -33.51 4.55 -3.09
CA GLU A 30 -32.61 4.66 -1.93
C GLU A 30 -31.89 3.34 -1.66
N MET A 31 -32.61 2.21 -1.65
CA MET A 31 -32.01 0.89 -1.45
C MET A 31 -31.03 0.53 -2.56
N PHE A 32 -31.35 0.82 -3.81
CA PHE A 32 -30.44 0.62 -4.95
C PHE A 32 -29.20 1.50 -4.84
N SER A 33 -29.38 2.79 -4.49
CA SER A 33 -28.29 3.73 -4.30
C SER A 33 -27.37 3.31 -3.16
N MET A 34 -27.92 2.87 -2.02
CA MET A 34 -27.14 2.31 -0.90
C MET A 34 -26.38 1.05 -1.29
N LYS A 35 -27.00 0.12 -2.04
CA LYS A 35 -26.30 -1.08 -2.53
C LYS A 35 -25.13 -0.71 -3.44
N LYS A 36 -25.32 0.28 -4.31
CA LYS A 36 -24.24 0.77 -5.18
C LYS A 36 -23.11 1.38 -4.36
N VAL A 37 -23.41 2.29 -3.43
CA VAL A 37 -22.43 2.91 -2.53
C VAL A 37 -21.65 1.83 -1.76
N ASN A 38 -22.34 0.86 -1.15
CA ASN A 38 -21.69 -0.23 -0.42
C ASN A 38 -20.77 -1.07 -1.30
N ASN A 39 -21.16 -1.34 -2.55
CA ASN A 39 -20.32 -2.09 -3.48
C ASN A 39 -19.08 -1.29 -3.90
N ASP A 40 -19.24 0.01 -4.18
CA ASP A 40 -18.12 0.90 -4.54
C ASP A 40 -17.13 1.02 -3.35
N THR A 41 -17.63 1.16 -2.12
CA THR A 41 -16.84 1.12 -0.88
C THR A 41 -16.09 -0.20 -0.71
N VAL A 42 -16.76 -1.34 -0.85
CA VAL A 42 -16.10 -2.67 -0.74
C VAL A 42 -15.04 -2.84 -1.81
N PHE A 43 -15.32 -2.42 -3.05
CA PHE A 43 -14.36 -2.46 -4.14
C PHE A 43 -13.12 -1.62 -3.81
N GLY A 44 -13.28 -0.37 -3.38
CA GLY A 44 -12.15 0.49 -3.02
C GLY A 44 -11.33 -0.05 -1.83
N ILE A 45 -11.96 -0.69 -0.84
CA ILE A 45 -11.23 -1.37 0.26
C ILE A 45 -10.40 -2.54 -0.27
N LEU A 46 -10.92 -3.35 -1.19
CA LEU A 46 -10.18 -4.47 -1.78
C LEU A 46 -8.95 -4.01 -2.58
N GLN A 47 -8.97 -2.78 -3.11
CA GLN A 47 -7.83 -2.21 -3.82
C GLN A 47 -6.62 -1.93 -2.91
N LEU A 48 -6.79 -1.88 -1.58
CA LEU A 48 -5.66 -1.84 -0.63
C LEU A 48 -4.74 -3.06 -0.80
N GLU A 49 -5.33 -4.25 -0.92
CA GLU A 49 -4.59 -5.49 -1.09
C GLU A 49 -3.91 -5.54 -2.47
N THR A 50 -4.61 -5.08 -3.52
CA THR A 50 -4.04 -4.98 -4.87
C THR A 50 -2.82 -4.05 -4.89
N LEU A 51 -2.94 -2.86 -4.30
CA LEU A 51 -1.84 -1.90 -4.20
C LEU A 51 -0.65 -2.46 -3.40
N LEU A 52 -0.93 -3.13 -2.28
CA LEU A 52 0.12 -3.79 -1.49
C LEU A 52 0.80 -4.91 -2.29
N GLY A 53 0.04 -5.68 -3.06
CA GLY A 53 0.55 -6.71 -3.97
C GLY A 53 1.51 -6.13 -5.02
N ASP A 54 1.12 -5.02 -5.66
CA ASP A 54 1.97 -4.32 -6.63
C ASP A 54 3.27 -3.85 -6.00
N ILE A 55 3.22 -3.22 -4.82
CA ILE A 55 4.41 -2.76 -4.08
C ILE A 55 5.32 -3.94 -3.70
N ASN A 56 4.75 -5.02 -3.16
CA ASN A 56 5.52 -6.21 -2.78
C ASN A 56 6.16 -6.89 -3.99
N SER A 57 5.50 -6.86 -5.16
CA SER A 57 6.05 -7.41 -6.39
C SER A 57 7.30 -6.65 -6.87
N ILE A 58 7.37 -5.32 -6.68
CA ILE A 58 8.58 -4.53 -6.96
C ILE A 58 9.74 -5.02 -6.12
N PHE A 59 9.54 -5.17 -4.80
CA PHE A 59 10.58 -5.72 -3.93
C PHE A 59 10.99 -7.11 -4.39
N SER A 60 10.02 -7.98 -4.70
CA SER A 60 10.29 -9.36 -5.12
C SER A 60 11.15 -9.45 -6.41
N GLU A 61 10.95 -8.53 -7.36
CA GLU A 61 11.80 -8.42 -8.56
C GLU A 61 13.23 -8.03 -8.21
N ILE A 62 13.41 -7.02 -7.35
CA ILE A 62 14.73 -6.58 -6.90
C ILE A 62 15.44 -7.70 -6.13
N GLU A 63 14.71 -8.40 -5.25
CA GLU A 63 15.27 -9.54 -4.50
C GLU A 63 15.75 -10.65 -5.42
N SER A 64 14.99 -10.94 -6.49
CA SER A 64 15.35 -11.94 -7.49
C SER A 64 16.61 -11.55 -8.29
N GLU A 65 16.70 -10.29 -8.72
CA GLU A 65 17.81 -9.81 -9.56
C GLU A 65 19.10 -9.64 -8.75
N TYR A 66 19.02 -8.97 -7.61
CA TYR A 66 20.21 -8.58 -6.83
C TYR A 66 20.56 -9.55 -5.69
N LYS A 67 19.78 -10.61 -5.50
CA LYS A 67 19.97 -11.62 -4.43
C LYS A 67 20.04 -11.00 -3.02
N MET A 68 19.33 -9.89 -2.84
CA MET A 68 19.22 -9.18 -1.57
C MET A 68 17.80 -9.29 -1.04
N SER A 69 17.59 -9.42 0.27
CA SER A 69 16.25 -9.33 0.85
C SER A 69 15.75 -7.89 0.91
N ARG A 70 14.44 -7.70 1.10
CA ARG A 70 13.84 -6.39 1.33
C ARG A 70 14.55 -5.61 2.43
N GLU A 71 14.88 -6.24 3.55
CA GLU A 71 15.60 -5.59 4.63
C GLU A 71 17.01 -5.14 4.20
N GLU A 72 17.71 -5.95 3.40
CA GLU A 72 19.04 -5.64 2.87
C GLU A 72 18.99 -4.44 1.91
N ILE A 73 18.00 -4.41 1.02
CA ILE A 73 17.75 -3.28 0.11
C ILE A 73 17.48 -1.99 0.92
N LEU A 74 16.61 -2.07 1.93
CA LEU A 74 16.28 -0.93 2.78
C LEU A 74 17.49 -0.41 3.57
N ILE A 75 18.39 -1.30 4.02
CA ILE A 75 19.65 -0.92 4.66
C ILE A 75 20.51 -0.11 3.69
N LEU A 76 20.67 -0.55 2.45
CA LEU A 76 21.46 0.18 1.45
C LEU A 76 20.88 1.55 1.12
N LEU A 77 19.57 1.62 0.87
CA LEU A 77 18.88 2.90 0.63
C LEU A 77 19.06 3.86 1.81
N THR A 78 18.99 3.34 3.05
CA THR A 78 19.20 4.13 4.26
C THR A 78 20.64 4.64 4.37
N LEU A 79 21.64 3.80 4.09
CA LEU A 79 23.05 4.20 4.06
C LEU A 79 23.32 5.27 3.00
N TRP A 80 22.70 5.17 1.82
CA TRP A 80 22.89 6.19 0.78
C TRP A 80 22.24 7.53 1.13
N GLN A 81 21.13 7.52 1.86
CA GLN A 81 20.45 8.74 2.27
C GLN A 81 21.13 9.41 3.47
N LYS A 82 21.61 8.63 4.44
CA LYS A 82 22.07 9.13 5.74
C LYS A 82 23.58 9.04 5.96
N GLY A 83 24.29 8.33 5.09
CA GLY A 83 25.70 8.02 5.23
C GLY A 83 25.98 6.83 6.15
N SER A 84 27.25 6.61 6.42
CA SER A 84 27.73 5.58 7.33
C SER A 84 27.20 5.79 8.75
N MET A 85 26.86 4.70 9.43
CA MET A 85 26.31 4.76 10.79
C MET A 85 26.58 3.47 11.55
N THR A 86 26.35 3.48 12.86
CA THR A 86 26.47 2.27 13.68
C THR A 86 25.31 1.31 13.40
N LEU A 87 25.54 0.01 13.62
CA LEU A 87 24.47 -0.99 13.54
C LEU A 87 23.29 -0.65 14.48
N LYS A 88 23.57 -0.05 15.65
CA LYS A 88 22.53 0.36 16.63
C LYS A 88 21.68 1.53 16.12
N GLU A 89 22.27 2.43 15.34
CA GLU A 89 21.53 3.51 14.69
C GLU A 89 20.70 3.00 13.52
N MET A 90 21.24 2.07 12.73
CA MET A 90 20.51 1.43 11.62
C MET A 90 19.22 0.75 12.09
N ASP A 91 19.23 0.11 13.26
CA ASP A 91 18.06 -0.54 13.86
C ASP A 91 16.89 0.45 14.13
N ARG A 92 17.13 1.78 14.11
CA ARG A 92 16.07 2.81 14.21
C ARG A 92 15.35 3.08 12.88
N PHE A 93 15.96 2.69 11.76
CA PHE A 93 15.46 2.96 10.41
C PHE A 93 14.94 1.71 9.73
N VAL A 94 15.64 0.58 9.90
CA VAL A 94 15.27 -0.70 9.30
C VAL A 94 15.13 -1.75 10.37
N GLU A 95 13.91 -2.27 10.55
CA GLU A 95 13.66 -3.36 11.47
C GLU A 95 14.15 -4.69 10.89
N VAL A 96 15.24 -5.21 11.46
CA VAL A 96 15.72 -6.56 11.15
C VAL A 96 15.47 -7.46 12.34
N LYS A 97 14.73 -8.56 12.13
CA LYS A 97 14.46 -9.52 13.21
C LYS A 97 15.78 -10.01 13.83
N PRO A 98 15.90 -10.06 15.17
CA PRO A 98 17.17 -10.36 15.84
C PRO A 98 17.86 -11.64 15.36
N TYR A 99 17.10 -12.70 15.09
CA TYR A 99 17.62 -13.99 14.62
C TYR A 99 18.10 -13.97 13.14
N LYS A 100 17.75 -12.94 12.36
CA LYS A 100 18.22 -12.75 10.98
C LYS A 100 19.39 -11.77 10.89
N ARG A 101 19.59 -10.92 11.91
CA ARG A 101 20.51 -9.77 11.88
C ARG A 101 21.91 -10.10 11.38
N THR A 102 22.56 -11.10 11.96
CA THR A 102 23.90 -11.52 11.53
C THR A 102 23.93 -11.95 10.08
N ARG A 103 22.93 -12.72 9.63
CA ARG A 103 22.83 -13.18 8.24
C ARG A 103 22.66 -12.01 7.27
N THR A 104 21.74 -11.10 7.57
CA THR A 104 21.45 -9.89 6.76
C THR A 104 22.72 -9.06 6.51
N TYR A 105 23.42 -8.68 7.57
CA TYR A 105 24.63 -7.86 7.40
C TYR A 105 25.83 -8.64 6.87
N ASN A 106 25.87 -9.96 7.02
CA ASN A 106 26.95 -10.76 6.42
C ASN A 106 26.72 -10.94 4.93
N ASN A 107 25.48 -11.13 4.48
CA ASN A 107 25.15 -11.21 3.05
C ASN A 107 25.52 -9.91 2.33
N LEU A 108 25.19 -8.74 2.91
CA LEU A 108 25.59 -7.44 2.35
C LEU A 108 27.12 -7.24 2.28
N VAL A 109 27.88 -7.85 3.20
CA VAL A 109 29.35 -7.83 3.16
C VAL A 109 29.89 -8.81 2.11
N GLU A 110 29.28 -9.98 2.00
CA GLU A 110 29.64 -11.01 1.01
C GLU A 110 29.35 -10.55 -0.43
N LEU A 111 28.25 -9.83 -0.64
CA LEU A 111 27.93 -9.14 -1.89
C LEU A 111 28.71 -7.83 -2.07
N GLU A 112 29.64 -7.53 -1.17
CA GLU A 112 30.53 -6.35 -1.17
C GLU A 112 29.84 -4.98 -1.10
N TRP A 113 28.51 -4.91 -0.99
CA TRP A 113 27.74 -3.67 -0.89
C TRP A 113 28.13 -2.80 0.30
N ILE A 114 28.48 -3.44 1.41
CA ILE A 114 28.92 -2.75 2.62
C ILE A 114 30.22 -3.34 3.16
N TYR A 115 30.93 -2.55 3.95
CA TYR A 115 31.98 -3.05 4.83
C TYR A 115 31.73 -2.59 6.28
N LYS A 116 32.30 -3.35 7.22
CA LYS A 116 32.18 -3.10 8.67
C LYS A 116 33.50 -2.57 9.19
N GLU A 117 33.44 -1.46 9.92
CA GLU A 117 34.58 -0.87 10.62
C GLU A 117 34.33 -0.92 12.13
N ARG A 118 35.38 -1.23 12.89
CA ARG A 118 35.40 -1.10 14.35
C ARG A 118 36.40 -0.02 14.71
N PRO A 119 35.96 1.08 15.34
CA PRO A 119 36.87 2.07 15.88
C PRO A 119 37.82 1.43 16.89
N VAL A 120 39.08 1.88 16.90
CA VAL A 120 40.13 1.36 17.81
C VAL A 120 39.85 1.75 19.27
N ASP A 121 39.20 2.90 19.48
CA ASP A 121 38.84 3.45 20.79
C ASP A 121 37.58 2.81 21.41
N ASP A 122 36.68 2.27 20.58
CA ASP A 122 35.48 1.55 21.02
C ASP A 122 35.20 0.29 20.18
N GLU A 123 35.87 -0.81 20.53
CA GLU A 123 35.71 -2.11 19.86
C GLU A 123 34.28 -2.70 19.97
N ARG A 124 33.43 -2.14 20.85
CA ARG A 124 32.03 -2.58 21.02
C ARG A 124 31.12 -2.01 19.94
N THR A 125 31.54 -0.95 19.26
CA THR A 125 30.78 -0.31 18.20
C THR A 125 31.20 -0.85 16.84
N VAL A 126 30.20 -1.18 16.03
CA VAL A 126 30.39 -1.58 14.62
C VAL A 126 29.70 -0.55 13.75
N ILE A 127 30.49 0.10 12.91
CA ILE A 127 30.05 1.07 11.92
C ILE A 127 29.92 0.33 10.58
N ILE A 128 28.83 0.58 9.87
CA ILE A 128 28.62 0.07 8.52
C ILE A 128 28.75 1.21 7.52
N HIS A 129 29.46 0.93 6.45
CA HIS A 129 29.74 1.88 5.38
C HIS A 129 29.30 1.26 4.06
N PHE A 130 28.72 2.07 3.18
CA PHE A 130 28.56 1.70 1.78
C PHE A 130 29.94 1.57 1.13
N ASN A 131 30.13 0.55 0.31
CA ASN A 131 31.36 0.39 -0.45
C ASN A 131 31.34 1.30 -1.69
N GLU A 132 32.05 2.43 -1.60
CA GLU A 132 32.15 3.42 -2.68
C GLU A 132 32.72 2.87 -4.00
N LYS A 133 33.34 1.68 -4.00
CA LYS A 133 33.74 1.00 -5.25
C LYS A 133 32.54 0.59 -6.10
N LEU A 134 31.40 0.33 -5.47
CA LEU A 134 30.16 -0.10 -6.12
C LEU A 134 29.26 1.08 -6.53
N GLN A 135 29.86 2.25 -6.75
CA GLN A 135 29.11 3.45 -7.06
C GLN A 135 28.36 3.35 -8.40
N GLN A 136 28.87 2.58 -9.37
CA GLN A 136 28.18 2.34 -10.64
C GLN A 136 26.97 1.41 -10.44
N GLU A 137 27.17 0.32 -9.71
CA GLU A 137 26.17 -0.68 -9.38
C GLU A 137 25.04 -0.08 -8.54
N LYS A 138 25.34 0.88 -7.68
CA LYS A 138 24.34 1.71 -6.99
C LYS A 138 23.44 2.45 -7.98
N VAL A 139 24.01 3.06 -9.02
CA VAL A 139 23.23 3.78 -10.04
C VAL A 139 22.38 2.79 -10.84
N GLU A 140 22.94 1.63 -11.20
CA GLU A 140 22.21 0.56 -11.90
C GLU A 140 21.03 0.03 -11.07
N LEU A 141 21.23 -0.20 -9.76
CA LEU A 141 20.17 -0.61 -8.85
C LEU A 141 19.09 0.46 -8.70
N LEU A 142 19.46 1.74 -8.58
CA LEU A 142 18.47 2.83 -8.51
C LEU A 142 17.65 2.96 -9.80
N ASN A 143 18.29 2.79 -10.96
CA ASN A 143 17.60 2.78 -12.25
C ASN A 143 16.66 1.58 -12.35
N PHE A 144 17.12 0.39 -11.98
CA PHE A 144 16.30 -0.82 -11.96
C PHE A 144 15.06 -0.67 -11.07
N ILE A 145 15.22 -0.12 -9.87
CA ILE A 145 14.11 0.16 -8.96
C ILE A 145 13.13 1.17 -9.59
N SER A 146 13.67 2.22 -10.22
CA SER A 146 12.85 3.25 -10.88
C SER A 146 12.05 2.68 -12.04
N ASP A 147 12.64 1.81 -12.86
CA ASP A 147 11.97 1.13 -13.97
C ASP A 147 10.90 0.14 -13.47
N ALA A 148 11.18 -0.60 -12.40
CA ALA A 148 10.23 -1.50 -11.76
C ALA A 148 9.02 -0.77 -11.15
N ILE A 149 9.23 0.44 -10.63
CA ILE A 149 8.15 1.34 -10.18
C ILE A 149 7.37 1.87 -11.38
N ALA A 150 8.06 2.36 -12.42
CA ALA A 150 7.44 2.95 -13.60
C ALA A 150 6.54 1.95 -14.33
N SER A 151 6.95 0.69 -14.44
CA SER A 151 6.17 -0.38 -15.08
C SER A 151 4.84 -0.67 -14.38
N ARG A 152 4.72 -0.34 -13.09
CA ARG A 152 3.52 -0.55 -12.25
C ARG A 152 2.79 0.73 -11.88
N ALA A 153 3.33 1.89 -12.23
CA ALA A 153 2.82 3.18 -11.80
C ALA A 153 1.33 3.36 -12.13
N THR A 154 0.89 2.96 -13.34
CA THR A 154 -0.51 3.06 -13.75
C THR A 154 -1.43 2.14 -12.93
N ALA A 155 -1.01 0.90 -12.65
CA ALA A 155 -1.80 -0.05 -11.86
C ALA A 155 -1.97 0.46 -10.42
N MET A 156 -0.87 0.85 -9.79
CA MET A 156 -0.87 1.43 -8.45
C MET A 156 -1.70 2.72 -8.37
N GLN A 157 -1.62 3.60 -9.38
CA GLN A 157 -2.42 4.82 -9.43
C GLN A 157 -3.93 4.52 -9.53
N ASN A 158 -4.32 3.51 -10.31
CA ASN A 158 -5.72 3.10 -10.41
C ASN A 158 -6.24 2.54 -9.09
N SER A 159 -5.48 1.68 -8.42
CA SER A 159 -5.83 1.17 -7.09
C SER A 159 -5.92 2.30 -6.06
N LEU A 160 -4.96 3.22 -6.04
CA LEU A 160 -4.99 4.39 -5.17
C LEU A 160 -6.22 5.28 -5.41
N ASN A 161 -6.56 5.56 -6.67
CA ASN A 161 -7.74 6.37 -7.00
C ASN A 161 -9.04 5.70 -6.53
N ALA A 162 -9.13 4.37 -6.64
CA ALA A 162 -10.28 3.62 -6.15
C ALA A 162 -10.38 3.61 -4.62
N ILE A 163 -9.25 3.57 -3.90
CA ILE A 163 -9.21 3.68 -2.43
C ILE A 163 -9.67 5.07 -1.98
N ILE A 164 -9.21 6.14 -2.64
CA ILE A 164 -9.57 7.53 -2.28
C ILE A 164 -11.05 7.82 -2.54
N ALA A 165 -11.68 7.08 -3.45
CA ALA A 165 -13.11 7.22 -3.77
C ALA A 165 -14.05 6.57 -2.73
N VAL A 166 -13.51 5.85 -1.74
CA VAL A 166 -14.26 5.25 -0.62
C VAL A 166 -14.68 6.33 0.39
#